data_AF-A0A426QJF1-F1
#
_entry.id   AF-A0A426QJF1-F1
#
_cell.length_a   1.000
_cell.length_b   1.000
_cell.length_c   1.000
_cell.angle_alpha   90.00
_cell.angle_beta   90.00
_cell.angle_gamma   90.00
#
_symmetry.space_group_name_H-M   'P 1'
#
loop_
_entity.id
_entity.type
_entity.pdbx_description
1 polymer ?
#
loop_
_entity_poly.entity_id
_entity_poly.type
_entity_poly.pdbx_seq_one_letter_code
_entity_poly.pdbx_strand_id
1 'polypeptide(L)'
;MPRYRHFKSYAALLQELAAPQECFSPLGIDPSTLSDTPLPALFRANRPGRLQLFYQVDGPNAHVYVLDEKGSLFHQVVAFHDALTLLTQFQRFLNKIQERMNFLVQEAGKGEFNVAAIDYYQIHHRHGAEPRLEPQNISPFKQSRSYFGVQVIGDMMDNNRSVFTMYCNEQEFSTLEYGERLFEEVARYILSKRASGQTYPIYITDIDLARNLLGVDTAQELQTIHFLNYKKRIEQRLNDALAKL
;
A
#
# COMPACT_ATOMS: atom_id res chain seq x y z
N MET A 1 20.50 -16.93 16.08
CA MET A 1 21.33 -15.83 16.62
C MET A 1 20.58 -14.52 16.37
N PRO A 2 20.22 -13.74 17.41
CA PRO A 2 19.59 -12.44 17.21
C PRO A 2 20.56 -11.50 16.47
N ARG A 3 20.09 -10.86 15.39
CA ARG A 3 20.88 -9.94 14.57
C ARG A 3 20.50 -8.51 14.95
N TYR A 4 21.39 -7.80 15.63
CA TYR A 4 21.18 -6.40 15.99
C TYR A 4 21.61 -5.48 14.84
N ARG A 5 20.76 -4.51 14.49
CA ARG A 5 21.04 -3.48 13.47
C ARG A 5 20.68 -2.11 14.04
N HIS A 6 21.53 -1.12 13.82
CA HIS A 6 21.33 0.26 14.28
C HIS A 6 21.13 1.19 13.07
N PHE A 7 20.15 2.08 13.15
CA PHE A 7 19.79 3.01 12.08
C PHE A 7 19.96 4.46 12.53
N LYS A 8 20.45 5.32 11.63
CA LYS A 8 20.77 6.73 11.94
C LYS A 8 19.55 7.65 12.02
N SER A 9 18.39 7.21 11.54
CA SER A 9 17.15 7.99 11.55
C SER A 9 15.94 7.06 11.52
N TYR A 10 14.79 7.58 11.94
CA TYR A 10 13.52 6.89 11.84
C TYR A 10 13.16 6.54 10.39
N ALA A 11 13.47 7.43 9.44
CA ALA A 11 13.27 7.17 8.01
C ALA A 11 14.14 6.00 7.51
N ALA A 12 15.40 5.92 7.93
CA ALA A 12 16.28 4.80 7.58
C ALA A 12 15.80 3.48 8.21
N LEU A 13 15.28 3.52 9.43
CA LEU A 13 14.63 2.38 10.06
C LEU A 13 13.41 1.91 9.24
N LEU A 14 12.49 2.82 8.87
CA LEU A 14 11.33 2.46 8.07
C LEU A 14 11.71 1.88 6.70
N GLN A 15 12.76 2.42 6.07
CA GLN A 15 13.26 1.87 4.80
C GLN A 15 13.76 0.44 4.96
N GLU A 16 14.46 0.14 6.06
CA GLU A 16 14.88 -1.23 6.35
C GLU A 16 13.68 -2.14 6.62
N LEU A 17 12.74 -1.69 7.44
CA LEU A 17 11.56 -2.48 7.80
C LEU A 17 10.66 -2.75 6.58
N ALA A 18 10.74 -1.92 5.54
CA ALA A 18 10.06 -2.10 4.27
C ALA A 18 10.74 -3.10 3.32
N ALA A 19 11.91 -3.65 3.69
CA ALA A 19 12.59 -4.65 2.87
C ALA A 19 11.82 -5.99 2.89
N PRO A 20 11.62 -6.63 1.71
CA PRO A 20 11.00 -7.95 1.62
C PRO A 20 11.73 -9.00 2.46
N GLN A 21 10.99 -9.96 3.00
CA GLN A 21 11.53 -11.04 3.83
C GLN A 21 11.41 -12.39 3.10
N GLU A 22 12.38 -13.29 3.26
CA GLU A 22 12.25 -14.64 2.66
C GLU A 22 11.14 -15.45 3.37
N CYS A 23 11.14 -15.39 4.70
CA CYS A 23 10.18 -16.02 5.59
C CYS A 23 9.80 -15.07 6.73
N PHE A 24 8.65 -15.31 7.34
CA PHE A 24 8.21 -14.53 8.50
C PHE A 24 9.21 -14.64 9.65
N SER A 25 9.62 -13.49 10.18
CA SER A 25 10.47 -13.39 11.35
C SER A 25 9.86 -12.42 12.37
N PRO A 26 9.50 -12.88 13.59
CA PRO A 26 9.03 -11.98 14.63
C PRO A 26 10.09 -10.92 14.94
N LEU A 27 9.72 -9.65 14.82
CA LEU A 27 10.59 -8.54 15.16
C LEU A 27 10.27 -8.05 16.58
N GLY A 28 11.25 -8.19 17.48
CA GLY A 28 11.20 -7.58 18.81
C GLY A 28 11.80 -6.18 18.79
N ILE A 29 11.10 -5.21 19.37
CA ILE A 29 11.62 -3.86 19.62
C ILE A 29 11.98 -3.77 21.11
N ASP A 30 13.14 -3.18 21.41
CA ASP A 30 13.55 -2.90 22.78
C ASP A 30 12.54 -1.93 23.44
N PRO A 31 11.96 -2.26 24.61
CA PRO A 31 10.97 -1.42 25.29
C PRO A 31 11.44 0.01 25.59
N SER A 32 12.75 0.24 25.65
CA SER A 32 13.38 1.53 25.93
C SER A 32 13.59 2.39 24.68
N THR A 33 13.17 1.91 23.51
CA THR A 33 13.36 2.57 22.22
C THR A 33 12.03 2.76 21.50
N LEU A 34 11.96 3.79 20.64
CA LEU A 34 10.79 4.03 19.77
C LEU A 34 9.46 4.21 20.53
N SER A 35 9.51 4.58 21.82
CA SER A 35 8.34 4.80 22.69
C SER A 35 7.39 5.86 22.16
N ASP A 36 7.92 6.83 21.40
CA ASP A 36 7.16 7.92 20.79
C ASP A 36 6.60 7.54 19.41
N THR A 37 6.64 6.26 19.04
CA THR A 37 6.16 5.75 17.75
C THR A 37 5.18 4.60 17.96
N PRO A 38 4.30 4.32 16.98
CA PRO A 38 3.41 3.17 17.07
C PRO A 38 4.13 1.82 16.87
N LEU A 39 5.36 1.81 16.36
CA LEU A 39 6.04 0.58 15.90
C LEU A 39 6.08 -0.56 16.94
N PRO A 40 6.40 -0.31 18.24
CA PRO A 40 6.40 -1.38 19.24
C PRO A 40 5.05 -2.10 19.34
N ALA A 41 3.94 -1.35 19.30
CA ALA A 41 2.60 -1.91 19.35
C ALA A 41 2.26 -2.70 18.07
N LEU A 42 2.66 -2.17 16.90
CA LEU A 42 2.43 -2.84 15.60
C LEU A 42 3.11 -4.20 15.56
N PHE A 43 4.40 -4.27 15.86
CA PHE A 43 5.17 -5.52 15.80
C PHE A 43 4.75 -6.52 16.89
N ARG A 44 4.34 -6.05 18.08
CA ARG A 44 3.75 -6.89 19.13
C ARG A 44 2.43 -7.53 18.67
N ALA A 45 1.65 -6.83 17.85
CA ALA A 45 0.40 -7.33 17.28
C ALA A 45 0.59 -8.15 16.00
N ASN A 46 1.80 -8.22 15.44
CA ASN A 46 2.09 -8.86 14.15
C ASN A 46 1.77 -10.37 14.19
N ARG A 47 1.06 -10.88 13.17
CA ARG A 47 0.67 -12.30 13.06
C ARG A 47 1.15 -12.87 11.72
N PRO A 48 1.83 -14.03 11.73
CA PRO A 48 2.29 -14.66 10.50
C PRO A 48 1.12 -15.00 9.57
N GLY A 49 1.31 -14.82 8.25
CA GLY A 49 0.32 -15.18 7.23
C GLY A 49 -0.93 -14.29 7.21
N ARG A 50 -0.89 -13.12 7.86
CA ARG A 50 -1.96 -12.12 7.82
C ARG A 50 -1.45 -10.80 7.25
N LEU A 51 -2.35 -10.08 6.60
CA LEU A 51 -2.13 -8.65 6.32
C LEU A 51 -2.74 -7.86 7.46
N GLN A 52 -2.00 -6.89 7.98
CA GLN A 52 -2.50 -6.06 9.08
C GLN A 52 -2.30 -4.60 8.73
N LEU A 53 -3.41 -3.90 8.49
CA LEU A 53 -3.42 -2.48 8.21
C LEU A 53 -3.75 -1.71 9.50
N PHE A 54 -2.89 -0.76 9.82
CA PHE A 54 -3.06 0.14 10.94
C PHE A 54 -3.06 1.58 10.42
N TYR A 55 -3.92 2.43 10.97
CA TYR A 55 -3.87 3.85 10.64
C TYR A 55 -3.97 4.73 11.88
N GLN A 56 -3.23 5.84 11.89
CA GLN A 56 -3.31 6.88 12.90
C GLN A 56 -3.74 8.18 12.23
N VAL A 57 -4.82 8.79 12.71
CA VAL A 57 -5.26 10.10 12.22
C VAL A 57 -4.38 11.19 12.84
N ASP A 58 -3.88 12.09 12.01
CA ASP A 58 -3.09 13.26 12.39
C ASP A 58 -3.58 14.50 11.62
N GLY A 59 -4.53 15.22 12.23
CA GLY A 59 -5.18 16.38 11.62
C GLY A 59 -5.83 16.06 10.27
N PRO A 60 -5.43 16.73 9.17
CA PRO A 60 -5.96 16.47 7.82
C PRO A 60 -5.35 15.23 7.15
N ASN A 61 -4.43 14.53 7.82
CA ASN A 61 -3.70 13.40 7.28
C ASN A 61 -3.93 12.13 8.12
N ALA A 62 -3.55 10.99 7.56
CA ALA A 62 -3.43 9.75 8.28
C ALA A 62 -2.09 9.07 7.96
N HIS A 63 -1.41 8.59 9.00
CA HIS A 63 -0.30 7.67 8.87
C HIS A 63 -0.86 6.27 8.69
N VAL A 64 -0.52 5.60 7.60
CA VAL A 64 -0.92 4.23 7.31
C VAL A 64 0.29 3.33 7.40
N TYR A 65 0.14 2.24 8.13
CA TYR A 65 1.12 1.17 8.28
C TYR A 65 0.48 -0.13 7.80
N VAL A 66 1.19 -0.91 7.00
CA VAL A 66 0.76 -2.27 6.65
C VAL A 66 1.89 -3.23 6.95
N LEU A 67 1.64 -4.21 7.82
CA LEU A 67 2.49 -5.37 7.96
C LEU A 67 2.01 -6.43 6.98
N ASP A 68 2.90 -6.86 6.09
CA ASP A 68 2.59 -7.89 5.11
C ASP A 68 2.65 -9.31 5.68
N GLU A 69 2.30 -10.30 4.86
CA GLU A 69 2.23 -11.70 5.26
C GLU A 69 3.56 -12.30 5.76
N LYS A 70 4.70 -11.65 5.46
CA LYS A 70 6.04 -12.03 5.93
C LYS A 70 6.64 -11.04 6.93
N GLY A 71 5.88 -10.01 7.33
CA GLY A 71 6.25 -9.05 8.36
C GLY A 71 7.01 -7.81 7.86
N SER A 72 7.08 -7.60 6.54
CA SER A 72 7.61 -6.35 5.97
C SER A 72 6.65 -5.20 6.27
N LEU A 73 7.19 -4.05 6.66
CA LEU A 73 6.42 -2.86 7.04
C LEU A 73 6.35 -1.86 5.88
N PHE A 74 5.16 -1.65 5.36
CA PHE A 74 4.82 -0.50 4.55
C PHE A 74 4.44 0.69 5.43
N HIS A 75 4.86 1.90 5.04
CA HIS A 75 4.42 3.15 5.66
C HIS A 75 4.14 4.23 4.62
N GLN A 76 3.03 4.95 4.76
CA GLN A 76 2.77 6.18 4.03
C GLN A 76 1.92 7.17 4.83
N VAL A 77 2.02 8.45 4.48
CA VAL A 77 1.12 9.50 4.96
C VAL A 77 0.19 9.85 3.81
N VAL A 78 -1.12 9.89 4.07
CA VAL A 78 -2.15 10.23 3.08
C VAL A 78 -3.08 11.31 3.61
N ALA A 79 -3.69 12.08 2.71
CA ALA A 79 -4.79 12.96 3.10
C ALA A 79 -5.96 12.13 3.64
N PHE A 80 -6.50 12.54 4.78
CA PHE A 80 -7.55 11.84 5.50
C PHE A 80 -8.86 12.63 5.40
N HIS A 81 -9.87 11.98 4.83
CA HIS A 81 -11.22 12.54 4.72
C HIS A 81 -12.13 11.86 5.75
N ASP A 82 -12.19 10.53 5.68
CA ASP A 82 -12.89 9.69 6.63
C ASP A 82 -12.30 8.27 6.62
N ALA A 83 -12.52 7.54 7.71
CA ALA A 83 -12.00 6.20 7.89
C ALA A 83 -12.58 5.20 6.89
N LEU A 84 -13.84 5.36 6.48
CA LEU A 84 -14.47 4.42 5.56
C LEU A 84 -13.81 4.49 4.17
N THR A 85 -13.65 5.68 3.61
CA THR A 85 -12.95 5.86 2.31
C THR A 85 -11.50 5.39 2.37
N LEU A 86 -10.75 5.72 3.43
CA LEU A 86 -9.38 5.25 3.62
C LEU A 86 -9.30 3.73 3.61
N LEU A 87 -10.13 3.08 4.43
CA LEU A 87 -10.09 1.64 4.59
C LEU A 87 -10.62 0.91 3.34
N THR A 88 -11.67 1.42 2.70
CA THR A 88 -12.23 0.82 1.47
C THR A 88 -11.23 0.87 0.31
N GLN A 89 -10.48 1.96 0.11
CA GLN A 89 -9.51 2.01 -1.00
C GLN A 89 -8.35 1.04 -0.82
N PHE A 90 -7.84 0.90 0.41
CA PHE A 90 -6.84 -0.12 0.72
C PHE A 90 -7.41 -1.53 0.64
N GLN A 91 -8.61 -1.78 1.14
CA GLN A 91 -9.25 -3.10 1.05
C GLN A 91 -9.39 -3.57 -0.40
N ARG A 92 -9.87 -2.69 -1.30
CA ARG A 92 -9.98 -3.00 -2.73
C ARG A 92 -8.63 -3.37 -3.33
N PHE A 93 -7.61 -2.56 -3.04
CA PHE A 93 -6.26 -2.80 -3.51
C PHE A 93 -5.69 -4.12 -3.01
N LEU A 94 -5.74 -4.36 -1.69
CA LEU A 94 -5.17 -5.55 -1.07
C LEU A 94 -5.89 -6.83 -1.53
N ASN A 95 -7.22 -6.81 -1.66
CA ASN A 95 -7.98 -7.94 -2.19
C ASN A 95 -7.53 -8.29 -3.62
N LYS A 96 -7.34 -7.29 -4.49
CA LYS A 96 -6.86 -7.51 -5.86
C LYS A 96 -5.46 -8.12 -5.91
N ILE A 97 -4.57 -7.67 -5.04
CA ILE A 97 -3.24 -8.27 -4.91
C ILE A 97 -3.31 -9.72 -4.44
N GLN A 98 -4.14 -10.02 -3.45
CA GLN A 98 -4.32 -11.39 -2.96
C GLN A 98 -4.90 -12.32 -4.02
N GLU A 99 -5.90 -11.86 -4.78
CA GLU A 99 -6.47 -12.61 -5.93
C GLU A 99 -5.38 -12.97 -6.95
N ARG A 100 -4.51 -12.02 -7.34
CA ARG A 100 -3.41 -12.28 -8.28
C ARG A 100 -2.35 -13.22 -7.71
N MET A 101 -1.92 -12.99 -6.47
CA MET A 101 -0.91 -13.85 -5.83
C MET A 101 -1.40 -15.28 -5.69
N ASN A 102 -2.67 -15.47 -5.34
CA ASN A 102 -3.32 -16.79 -5.35
C ASN A 102 -3.21 -17.48 -6.71
N PHE A 103 -3.60 -16.75 -7.77
CA PHE A 103 -3.59 -17.27 -9.13
C PHE A 103 -2.18 -17.73 -9.54
N LEU A 104 -1.16 -16.89 -9.32
CA LEU A 104 0.23 -17.21 -9.65
C LEU A 104 0.78 -18.43 -8.90
N VAL A 105 0.39 -18.62 -7.63
CA VAL A 105 0.83 -19.78 -6.83
C VAL A 105 0.14 -21.07 -7.28
N GLN A 106 -1.15 -21.00 -7.63
CA GLN A 106 -1.88 -22.13 -8.20
C GLN A 106 -1.29 -22.56 -9.55
N GLU A 107 -1.00 -21.61 -10.44
CA GLU A 107 -0.35 -21.91 -11.74
C GLU A 107 1.02 -22.56 -11.57
N ALA A 108 1.79 -22.18 -10.55
CA ALA A 108 3.10 -22.76 -10.26
C ALA A 108 3.02 -24.20 -9.71
N GLY A 109 1.83 -24.76 -9.47
CA GLY A 109 1.64 -26.11 -8.93
C GLY A 109 2.14 -26.28 -7.49
N LYS A 110 2.41 -25.17 -6.78
CA LYS A 110 2.97 -25.17 -5.43
C LYS A 110 1.89 -24.88 -4.38
N GLY A 111 1.00 -25.86 -4.17
CA GLY A 111 0.08 -25.90 -3.02
C GLY A 111 -0.94 -24.76 -2.91
N GLU A 112 -1.69 -24.74 -1.81
CA GLU A 112 -2.69 -23.72 -1.50
C GLU A 112 -2.00 -22.45 -0.96
N PHE A 113 -2.07 -21.34 -1.69
CA PHE A 113 -1.87 -20.03 -1.06
C PHE A 113 -3.11 -19.76 -0.20
N ASN A 114 -2.91 -19.70 1.12
CA ASN A 114 -3.96 -19.26 2.01
C ASN A 114 -4.12 -17.75 1.84
N VAL A 115 -5.29 -17.30 1.38
CA VAL A 115 -5.65 -15.88 1.34
C VAL A 115 -5.42 -15.32 2.75
N ALA A 116 -4.44 -14.43 2.87
CA ALA A 116 -4.14 -13.82 4.15
C ALA A 116 -5.38 -13.05 4.62
N ALA A 117 -5.90 -13.36 5.81
CA ALA A 117 -6.94 -12.52 6.38
C ALA A 117 -6.38 -11.11 6.57
N ILE A 118 -7.18 -10.09 6.21
CA ILE A 118 -6.80 -8.69 6.40
C ILE A 118 -7.46 -8.19 7.69
N ASP A 119 -6.64 -7.86 8.68
CA ASP A 119 -7.09 -7.22 9.91
C ASP A 119 -6.86 -5.69 9.82
N TYR A 120 -7.82 -4.91 10.33
CA TYR A 120 -7.77 -3.45 10.30
C TYR A 120 -7.79 -2.89 11.72
N TYR A 121 -6.96 -1.88 11.99
CA TYR A 121 -6.86 -1.24 13.30
C TYR A 121 -6.71 0.28 13.18
N GLN A 122 -7.39 1.00 14.07
CA GLN A 122 -7.10 2.41 14.33
C GLN A 122 -6.11 2.50 15.50
N ILE A 123 -5.06 3.29 15.30
CA ILE A 123 -4.06 3.58 16.31
C ILE A 123 -4.51 4.83 17.05
N HIS A 124 -4.69 4.70 18.36
CA HIS A 124 -4.85 5.81 19.27
C HIS A 124 -3.56 5.98 20.05
N HIS A 125 -2.77 6.98 19.68
CA HIS A 125 -1.51 7.27 20.34
C HIS A 125 -1.60 8.64 21.02
N ARG A 126 -1.47 8.64 22.36
CA ARG A 126 -1.39 9.85 23.17
C ARG A 126 0.03 9.98 23.70
N HIS A 127 0.56 11.19 23.71
CA HIS A 127 1.90 11.46 24.23
C HIS A 127 2.09 10.88 25.63
N GLY A 128 3.14 10.06 25.83
CA GLY A 128 3.47 9.43 27.10
C GLY A 128 2.63 8.20 27.49
N ALA A 129 1.78 7.67 26.60
CA ALA A 129 1.03 6.44 26.82
C ALA A 129 1.32 5.41 25.73
N GLU A 130 1.26 4.11 26.08
CA GLU A 130 1.39 3.05 25.06
C GLU A 130 0.30 3.23 23.97
N PRO A 131 0.67 3.11 22.68
CA PRO A 131 -0.30 3.15 21.59
C PRO A 131 -1.37 2.06 21.76
N ARG A 132 -2.65 2.45 21.70
CA ARG A 132 -3.77 1.51 21.72
C ARG A 132 -4.21 1.19 20.29
N LEU A 133 -4.34 -0.10 19.99
CA LEU A 133 -4.84 -0.61 18.72
C LEU A 133 -6.31 -0.97 18.86
N GLU A 134 -7.19 -0.22 18.21
CA GLU A 134 -8.64 -0.47 18.18
C GLU A 134 -9.01 -1.22 16.89
N PRO A 135 -9.52 -2.46 16.96
CA PRO A 135 -9.97 -3.20 15.79
C PRO A 135 -11.07 -2.47 15.02
N GLN A 136 -11.02 -2.53 13.70
CA GLN A 136 -11.96 -1.87 12.80
C GLN A 136 -12.67 -2.91 11.95
N ASN A 137 -14.01 -2.80 11.87
CA ASN A 137 -14.82 -3.64 10.99
C ASN A 137 -15.24 -2.84 9.77
N ILE A 138 -14.70 -3.20 8.60
CA ILE A 138 -15.16 -2.65 7.33
C ILE A 138 -16.36 -3.46 6.87
N SER A 139 -17.54 -2.84 6.85
CA SER A 139 -18.70 -3.48 6.24
C SER A 139 -18.60 -3.36 4.72
N PRO A 140 -18.64 -4.47 3.96
CA PRO A 140 -18.60 -4.42 2.49
C PRO A 140 -19.81 -3.71 1.88
N PHE A 141 -20.89 -3.53 2.66
CA PHE A 141 -22.13 -2.89 2.23
C PHE A 141 -22.18 -1.39 2.53
N LYS A 142 -21.23 -0.85 3.32
CA LYS A 142 -21.17 0.59 3.55
C LYS A 142 -20.62 1.26 2.29
N GLN A 143 -21.47 2.03 1.62
CA GLN A 143 -21.04 2.86 0.50
C GLN A 143 -20.04 3.90 1.01
N SER A 144 -18.77 3.72 0.66
CA SER A 144 -17.84 4.85 0.62
C SER A 144 -18.40 5.88 -0.36
N ARG A 145 -18.12 7.17 -0.12
CA ARG A 145 -18.33 8.20 -1.14
C ARG A 145 -17.68 7.74 -2.46
N SER A 146 -18.31 8.08 -3.58
CA SER A 146 -17.81 7.75 -4.92
C SER A 146 -16.49 8.48 -5.16
N TYR A 147 -15.37 7.76 -5.09
CA TYR A 147 -14.08 8.20 -5.58
C TYR A 147 -13.76 7.45 -6.89
N PHE A 148 -12.98 8.08 -7.76
CA PHE A 148 -12.48 7.43 -8.97
C PHE A 148 -11.28 6.56 -8.59
N GLY A 149 -11.46 5.25 -8.68
CA GLY A 149 -10.35 4.30 -8.56
C GLY A 149 -9.58 4.23 -9.86
N VAL A 150 -8.26 4.25 -9.77
CA VAL A 150 -7.35 4.02 -10.91
C VAL A 150 -6.87 2.59 -10.87
N GLN A 151 -6.92 1.91 -12.01
CA GLN A 151 -6.22 0.64 -12.22
C GLN A 151 -4.95 0.91 -13.01
N VAL A 152 -3.86 0.26 -12.63
CA VAL A 152 -2.56 0.46 -13.27
C VAL A 152 -1.99 -0.87 -13.69
N ILE A 153 -1.65 -1.00 -14.97
CA ILE A 153 -0.91 -2.13 -15.53
C ILE A 153 0.48 -1.62 -15.85
N GLY A 154 1.52 -2.37 -15.50
CA GLY A 154 2.90 -1.99 -15.72
C GLY A 154 3.75 -3.16 -16.19
N ASP A 155 4.59 -2.89 -17.18
CA ASP A 155 5.57 -3.83 -17.71
C ASP A 155 6.92 -3.13 -17.93
N MET A 156 7.96 -3.89 -18.23
CA MET A 156 9.28 -3.40 -18.57
C MET A 156 9.61 -3.74 -20.03
N MET A 157 9.85 -2.73 -20.85
CA MET A 157 10.31 -2.92 -22.23
C MET A 157 11.75 -3.43 -22.27
N ASP A 158 12.15 -3.99 -23.42
CA ASP A 158 13.50 -4.56 -23.67
C ASP A 158 14.66 -3.58 -23.40
N ASN A 159 14.41 -2.26 -23.45
CA ASN A 159 15.39 -1.22 -23.13
C ASN A 159 15.42 -0.82 -21.64
N ASN A 160 14.85 -1.65 -20.77
CA ASN A 160 14.74 -1.42 -19.33
C ASN A 160 13.93 -0.18 -18.96
N ARG A 161 13.06 0.31 -19.85
CA ARG A 161 12.09 1.38 -19.54
C ARG A 161 10.77 0.77 -19.08
N SER A 162 10.28 1.24 -17.94
CA SER A 162 8.94 0.91 -17.46
C SER A 162 7.88 1.59 -18.33
N VAL A 163 6.89 0.81 -18.75
CA VAL A 163 5.68 1.30 -19.44
C VAL A 163 4.47 1.03 -18.57
N PHE A 164 3.55 1.99 -18.56
CA PHE A 164 2.32 1.90 -17.79
C PHE A 164 1.12 2.13 -18.69
N THR A 165 0.06 1.38 -18.42
CA THR A 165 -1.29 1.64 -18.92
C THR A 165 -2.20 1.83 -17.71
N MET A 166 -2.90 2.96 -17.65
CA MET A 166 -3.79 3.32 -16.56
C MET A 166 -5.22 3.37 -17.06
N TYR A 167 -6.13 2.77 -16.30
CA TYR A 167 -7.56 2.81 -16.58
C TYR A 167 -8.27 3.63 -15.50
N CYS A 168 -9.07 4.58 -15.97
CA CYS A 168 -10.00 5.36 -15.16
C CYS A 168 -11.41 5.07 -15.65
N ASN A 169 -12.12 4.15 -14.98
CA ASN A 169 -13.34 3.53 -15.50
C ASN A 169 -13.08 2.85 -16.86
N GLU A 170 -13.72 3.35 -17.93
CA GLU A 170 -13.59 2.82 -19.30
C GLU A 170 -12.52 3.55 -20.12
N GLN A 171 -11.93 4.63 -19.59
CA GLN A 171 -10.91 5.39 -20.30
C GLN A 171 -9.51 4.83 -20.03
N GLU A 172 -8.80 4.49 -21.11
CA GLU A 172 -7.41 4.08 -21.10
C GLU A 172 -6.46 5.28 -21.33
N PHE A 173 -5.31 5.25 -20.64
CA PHE A 173 -4.17 6.13 -20.87
C PHE A 173 -2.89 5.29 -20.83
N SER A 174 -2.00 5.43 -21.81
CA SER A 174 -0.76 4.65 -21.86
C SER A 174 0.50 5.51 -21.99
N THR A 175 1.63 4.98 -21.52
CA THR A 175 2.95 5.60 -21.75
C THR A 175 3.26 5.69 -23.24
N LEU A 176 2.76 4.77 -24.06
CA LEU A 176 2.95 4.79 -25.52
C LEU A 176 2.27 6.00 -26.17
N GLU A 177 1.08 6.37 -25.70
CA GLU A 177 0.31 7.50 -26.23
C GLU A 177 0.78 8.85 -25.67
N TYR A 178 0.96 8.93 -24.34
CA TYR A 178 1.16 10.21 -23.65
C TYR A 178 2.61 10.45 -23.17
N GLY A 179 3.48 9.44 -23.23
CA GLY A 179 4.86 9.53 -22.76
C GLY A 179 4.94 10.05 -21.32
N GLU A 180 5.77 11.07 -21.10
CA GLU A 180 5.96 11.71 -19.78
C GLU A 180 4.70 12.42 -19.27
N ARG A 181 3.74 12.75 -20.15
CA ARG A 181 2.49 13.44 -19.75
C ARG A 181 1.42 12.49 -19.23
N LEU A 182 1.65 11.17 -19.23
CA LEU A 182 0.67 10.17 -18.78
C LEU A 182 -0.01 10.55 -17.45
N PHE A 183 0.78 10.91 -16.44
CA PHE A 183 0.25 11.24 -15.11
C PHE A 183 -0.59 12.53 -15.11
N GLU A 184 -0.21 13.51 -15.92
CA GLU A 184 -0.93 14.77 -16.06
C GLU A 184 -2.27 14.56 -16.76
N GLU A 185 -2.30 13.78 -17.83
CA GLU A 185 -3.52 13.50 -18.60
C GLU A 185 -4.53 12.69 -17.77
N VAL A 186 -4.04 11.70 -17.02
CA VAL A 186 -4.88 10.96 -16.05
C VAL A 186 -5.43 11.90 -14.98
N ALA A 187 -4.60 12.79 -14.42
CA ALA A 187 -5.04 13.74 -13.41
C ALA A 187 -6.08 14.74 -13.96
N ARG A 188 -5.86 15.28 -15.17
CA ARG A 188 -6.81 16.17 -15.89
C ARG A 188 -8.14 15.47 -16.13
N TYR A 189 -8.10 14.22 -16.61
CA TYR A 189 -9.31 13.43 -16.83
C TYR A 189 -10.08 13.23 -15.54
N ILE A 190 -9.44 12.74 -14.47
CA ILE A 190 -10.10 12.52 -13.18
C ILE A 190 -10.67 13.84 -12.64
N LEU A 191 -9.93 14.94 -12.73
CA LEU A 191 -10.41 16.26 -12.31
C LEU A 191 -11.67 16.68 -13.08
N SER A 192 -11.71 16.45 -14.39
CA SER A 192 -12.89 16.77 -15.24
C SER A 192 -14.13 15.93 -14.91
N LYS A 193 -13.95 14.74 -14.32
CA LYS A 193 -15.03 13.83 -13.94
C LYS A 193 -15.52 14.03 -12.51
N ARG A 194 -14.78 14.76 -11.68
CA ARG A 194 -15.18 15.06 -10.30
C ARG A 194 -16.39 15.98 -10.30
N ALA A 195 -17.31 15.72 -9.38
CA ALA A 195 -18.33 16.69 -9.04
C ALA A 195 -17.66 17.93 -8.41
N SER A 196 -18.25 19.11 -8.63
CA SER A 196 -17.72 20.36 -8.09
C SER A 196 -17.51 20.27 -6.57
N GLY A 197 -16.33 20.68 -6.10
CA GLY A 197 -15.93 20.64 -4.69
C GLY A 197 -15.28 19.34 -4.20
N GLN A 198 -15.11 18.30 -5.04
CA GLN A 198 -14.40 17.08 -4.65
C GLN A 198 -12.86 17.25 -4.72
N THR A 199 -12.20 17.25 -3.57
CA THR A 199 -10.74 17.49 -3.45
C THR A 199 -9.95 16.26 -2.98
N TYR A 200 -10.48 15.05 -3.15
CA TYR A 200 -9.79 13.84 -2.69
C TYR A 200 -8.55 13.52 -3.55
N PRO A 201 -7.48 12.92 -2.97
CA PRO A 201 -6.35 12.39 -3.75
C PRO A 201 -6.76 11.30 -4.73
N ILE A 202 -6.04 11.16 -5.82
CA ILE A 202 -6.17 10.01 -6.72
C ILE A 202 -5.65 8.76 -5.99
N TYR A 203 -6.49 7.73 -5.95
CA TYR A 203 -6.16 6.44 -5.35
C TYR A 203 -6.07 5.34 -6.42
N ILE A 204 -5.01 4.56 -6.35
CA ILE A 204 -4.88 3.30 -7.10
C ILE A 204 -5.59 2.21 -6.31
N THR A 205 -6.64 1.67 -6.91
CA THR A 205 -7.44 0.56 -6.33
C THR A 205 -7.04 -0.79 -6.89
N ASP A 206 -6.23 -0.80 -7.95
CA ASP A 206 -5.75 -2.02 -8.57
C ASP A 206 -4.40 -1.80 -9.26
N ILE A 207 -3.48 -2.74 -9.11
CA ILE A 207 -2.18 -2.68 -9.79
C ILE A 207 -1.73 -4.05 -10.26
N ASP A 208 -1.41 -4.16 -11.54
CA ASP A 208 -0.89 -5.36 -12.18
C ASP A 208 0.50 -5.06 -12.72
N LEU A 209 1.54 -5.66 -12.14
CA LEU A 209 2.92 -5.39 -12.51
C LEU A 209 3.61 -6.70 -12.86
N ALA A 210 4.31 -6.70 -13.99
CA ALA A 210 5.17 -7.81 -14.36
C ALA A 210 6.28 -8.03 -13.31
N ARG A 211 6.67 -9.29 -13.09
CA ARG A 211 7.64 -9.67 -12.03
C ARG A 211 9.01 -9.02 -12.18
N ASN A 212 9.48 -8.87 -13.43
CA ASN A 212 10.71 -8.16 -13.78
C ASN A 212 10.67 -6.69 -13.31
N LEU A 213 9.52 -6.03 -13.40
CA LEU A 213 9.33 -4.67 -12.92
C LEU A 213 9.36 -4.61 -11.39
N LEU A 214 8.86 -5.65 -10.73
CA LEU A 214 8.94 -5.79 -9.27
C LEU A 214 10.35 -6.16 -8.76
N GLY A 215 11.28 -6.49 -9.66
CA GLY A 215 12.62 -6.97 -9.29
C GLY A 215 12.57 -8.34 -8.60
N VAL A 216 11.63 -9.18 -9.01
CA VAL A 216 11.36 -10.50 -8.42
C VAL A 216 11.59 -11.57 -9.49
N ASP A 217 12.41 -12.58 -9.17
CA ASP A 217 12.74 -13.64 -10.13
C ASP A 217 11.71 -14.78 -10.09
N THR A 218 11.23 -15.12 -8.88
CA THR A 218 10.32 -16.25 -8.66
C THR A 218 8.98 -15.84 -8.09
N ALA A 219 7.92 -16.59 -8.38
CA ALA A 219 6.60 -16.32 -7.80
C ALA A 219 6.56 -16.43 -6.26
N GLN A 220 7.52 -17.13 -5.64
CA GLN A 220 7.60 -17.31 -4.17
C GLN A 220 8.20 -16.10 -3.44
N GLU A 221 8.99 -15.30 -4.14
CA GLU A 221 9.56 -14.06 -3.63
C GLU A 221 8.54 -12.91 -3.65
N LEU A 222 7.49 -13.05 -4.44
CA LEU A 222 6.40 -12.08 -4.54
C LEU A 222 5.69 -11.94 -3.20
N GLN A 223 5.49 -10.69 -2.79
CA GLN A 223 4.98 -10.27 -1.50
C GLN A 223 4.15 -9.00 -1.67
N THR A 224 3.19 -8.79 -0.78
CA THR A 224 2.30 -7.62 -0.82
C THR A 224 3.07 -6.30 -0.76
N ILE A 225 4.21 -6.25 -0.04
CA ILE A 225 5.06 -5.04 0.09
C ILE A 225 5.56 -4.51 -1.25
N HIS A 226 5.83 -5.38 -2.22
CA HIS A 226 6.29 -4.97 -3.57
C HIS A 226 5.24 -4.11 -4.26
N PHE A 227 3.99 -4.55 -4.23
CA PHE A 227 2.87 -3.83 -4.83
C PHE A 227 2.54 -2.55 -4.08
N LEU A 228 2.56 -2.56 -2.74
CA LEU A 228 2.32 -1.37 -1.92
C LEU A 228 3.35 -0.26 -2.19
N ASN A 229 4.63 -0.63 -2.32
CA ASN A 229 5.69 0.33 -2.65
C ASN A 229 5.48 0.96 -4.03
N TYR A 230 5.06 0.17 -5.02
CA TYR A 230 4.71 0.71 -6.34
C TYR A 230 3.45 1.58 -6.31
N LYS A 231 2.40 1.15 -5.62
CA LYS A 231 1.18 1.93 -5.39
C LYS A 231 1.53 3.32 -4.85
N LYS A 232 2.33 3.39 -3.77
CA LYS A 232 2.79 4.65 -3.16
C LYS A 232 3.51 5.56 -4.18
N ARG A 233 4.44 5.01 -4.96
CA ARG A 233 5.22 5.79 -5.96
C ARG A 233 4.32 6.36 -7.06
N ILE A 234 3.40 5.56 -7.59
CA ILE A 234 2.52 5.98 -8.69
C ILE A 234 1.44 6.95 -8.18
N GLU A 235 0.87 6.70 -7.00
CA GLU A 235 -0.05 7.64 -6.34
C GLU A 235 0.61 8.98 -6.06
N GLN A 236 1.87 9.00 -5.62
CA GLN A 236 2.60 10.25 -5.43
C GLN A 236 2.69 11.04 -6.75
N ARG A 237 3.10 10.39 -7.85
CA ARG A 237 3.19 11.05 -9.17
C ARG A 237 1.85 11.57 -9.68
N LEU A 238 0.77 10.79 -9.51
CA LEU A 238 -0.58 11.21 -9.89
C LEU A 238 -1.05 12.42 -9.10
N ASN A 239 -0.82 12.42 -7.78
CA ASN A 239 -1.24 13.50 -6.90
C ASN A 239 -0.37 14.76 -7.04
N ASP A 240 0.93 14.60 -7.33
CA ASP A 240 1.82 15.71 -7.68
C ASP A 240 1.40 16.38 -9.00
N ALA A 241 0.94 15.59 -9.97
CA ALA A 241 0.39 16.11 -11.21
C ALA A 241 -0.94 16.84 -10.96
N LEU A 242 -1.83 16.26 -10.16
CA LEU A 242 -3.11 16.87 -9.79
C LEU A 242 -2.93 18.20 -9.06
N ALA A 243 -1.96 18.31 -8.17
CA ALA A 243 -1.69 19.54 -7.41
C ALA A 243 -1.17 20.71 -8.28
N LYS A 244 -0.78 20.45 -9.53
CA LYS A 244 -0.31 21.47 -10.49
C LYS A 244 -1.41 21.95 -11.44
N LEU A 245 -2.58 21.31 -11.44
CA LEU A 245 -3.75 21.65 -12.27
C LEU A 245 -4.67 22.63 -11.54
#